data_AF-A0A7Y4ZMX8-F1
#
_entry.id   AF-A0A7Y4ZMX8-F1
#
_cell.length_a   1.000
_cell.length_b   1.000
_cell.length_c   1.000
_cell.angle_alpha   90.00
_cell.angle_beta   90.00
_cell.angle_gamma   90.00
#
_symmetry.space_group_name_H-M   'P 1'
#
loop_
_entity.id
_entity.type
_entity.pdbx_description
1 polymer ?
#
loop_
_entity_poly.entity_id
_entity_poly.type
_entity_poly.pdbx_seq_one_letter_code
_entity_poly.pdbx_strand_id
1 'polypeptide(L)'
;MALALGGCRGKLVAHADIRASGASAEVTTTLPAGATIWADTDGEWNGSKNSYMSVAYTIEVMEGGKATGSVTCDTSATESAVCGSITNIGGHHSGDCELRLATCKLPNGVTGAVTLKITAKTGANVTVARNLSLNFRVD
;
A
#
# COMPACT_ATOMS: atom_id res chain seq x y z
N MET A 1 -0.44 22.15 18.89
CA MET A 1 -1.64 21.34 19.22
C MET A 1 -2.01 20.57 17.96
N ALA A 2 -1.45 19.37 17.79
CA ALA A 2 -1.63 18.55 16.58
C ALA A 2 -1.91 17.10 17.01
N LEU A 3 -3.12 16.84 17.48
CA LEU A 3 -3.61 15.49 17.75
C LEU A 3 -5.05 15.39 17.25
N ALA A 4 -5.24 15.25 15.92
CA ALA A 4 -6.53 14.87 15.34
C ALA A 4 -6.47 14.36 13.88
N LEU A 5 -5.32 13.90 13.36
CA LEU A 5 -5.26 13.32 12.00
C LEU A 5 -5.54 11.80 11.95
N GLY A 6 -5.85 11.17 13.08
CA GLY A 6 -6.09 9.72 13.16
C GLY A 6 -7.47 9.25 12.67
N GLY A 7 -8.40 10.17 12.39
CA GLY A 7 -9.82 9.86 12.17
C GLY A 7 -10.24 9.49 10.74
N CYS A 8 -9.39 9.63 9.72
CA CYS A 8 -9.81 9.53 8.31
C CYS A 8 -9.28 8.30 7.55
N ARG A 9 -8.63 7.35 8.23
CA ARG A 9 -7.98 6.20 7.56
C ARG A 9 -8.78 4.90 7.64
N GLY A 10 -9.81 4.85 8.48
CA GLY A 10 -10.52 3.60 8.81
C GLY A 10 -9.71 2.66 9.71
N LYS A 11 -10.38 1.64 10.24
CA LYS A 11 -9.83 0.58 11.09
C LYS A 11 -8.96 -0.38 10.28
N LEU A 12 -7.76 -0.69 10.79
CA LEU A 12 -6.86 -1.68 10.21
C LEU A 12 -7.40 -3.11 10.41
N VAL A 13 -7.45 -3.88 9.33
CA VAL A 13 -7.93 -5.27 9.28
C VAL A 13 -6.78 -6.24 9.02
N ALA A 14 -5.82 -5.85 8.19
CA ALA A 14 -4.61 -6.62 7.91
C ALA A 14 -3.46 -5.69 7.54
N HIS A 15 -2.25 -6.15 7.83
CA HIS A 15 -1.00 -5.46 7.52
C HIS A 15 -0.02 -6.47 6.93
N ALA A 16 0.66 -6.09 5.85
CA ALA A 16 1.69 -6.89 5.21
C ALA A 16 2.96 -6.05 5.03
N ASP A 17 3.99 -6.36 5.84
CA ASP A 17 5.32 -5.74 5.80
C ASP A 17 6.15 -6.35 4.65
N ILE A 18 6.48 -5.54 3.64
CA ILE A 18 7.19 -5.93 2.43
C ILE A 18 8.55 -5.21 2.45
N ARG A 19 9.46 -5.77 3.24
CA ARG A 19 10.75 -5.17 3.64
C ARG A 19 11.67 -4.69 2.51
N ALA A 20 11.42 -5.07 1.25
CA ALA A 20 12.23 -4.65 0.10
C ALA A 20 11.49 -4.81 -1.23
N SER A 21 11.97 -4.10 -2.25
CA SER A 21 11.52 -4.28 -3.64
C SER A 21 11.80 -5.71 -4.14
N GLY A 22 10.81 -6.33 -4.75
CA GLY A 22 10.82 -7.73 -5.20
C GLY A 22 10.55 -8.75 -4.09
N ALA A 23 10.47 -8.34 -2.82
CA ALA A 23 10.08 -9.23 -1.74
C ALA A 23 8.56 -9.48 -1.75
N SER A 24 8.17 -10.63 -1.22
CA SER A 24 6.77 -10.97 -0.98
C SER A 24 6.47 -11.13 0.50
N ALA A 25 5.29 -10.70 0.92
CA ALA A 25 4.72 -10.93 2.23
C ALA A 25 3.42 -11.73 2.10
N GLU A 26 3.11 -12.53 3.12
CA GLU A 26 1.83 -13.24 3.20
C GLU A 26 1.06 -12.81 4.45
N VAL A 27 -0.23 -12.57 4.30
CA VAL A 27 -1.12 -12.28 5.42
C VAL A 27 -2.44 -13.04 5.27
N THR A 28 -2.80 -13.80 6.31
CA THR A 28 -4.11 -14.46 6.38
C THR A 28 -5.08 -13.56 7.15
N THR A 29 -6.23 -13.26 6.55
CA THR A 29 -7.24 -12.38 7.15
C THR A 29 -8.63 -12.67 6.60
N THR A 30 -9.65 -12.17 7.28
CA THR A 30 -11.03 -12.13 6.78
C THR A 30 -11.29 -10.70 6.33
N LEU A 31 -11.38 -10.51 5.01
CA LEU A 31 -11.60 -9.19 4.45
C LEU A 31 -13.09 -8.87 4.38
N PRO A 32 -13.57 -7.86 5.10
CA PRO A 32 -14.93 -7.37 4.93
C PRO A 32 -15.12 -6.78 3.52
N ALA A 33 -16.37 -6.83 3.03
CA ALA A 33 -16.74 -6.14 1.81
C ALA A 33 -16.45 -4.63 1.94
N GLY A 34 -15.87 -4.04 0.89
CA GLY A 34 -15.51 -2.63 0.89
C GLY A 34 -14.19 -2.29 1.59
N ALA A 35 -13.36 -3.28 1.92
CA ALA A 35 -11.99 -3.02 2.38
C ALA A 35 -11.23 -2.14 1.38
N THR A 36 -10.64 -1.07 1.88
CA THR A 36 -9.75 -0.16 1.15
C THR A 36 -8.30 -0.59 1.36
N ILE A 37 -7.45 -0.30 0.38
CA ILE A 37 -6.03 -0.66 0.41
C ILE A 37 -5.21 0.62 0.47
N TRP A 38 -4.32 0.67 1.45
CA TRP A 38 -3.39 1.77 1.68
C TRP A 38 -1.97 1.23 1.55
N ALA A 39 -1.15 1.89 0.72
CA ALA A 39 0.28 1.62 0.67
C ALA A 39 1.00 2.50 1.68
N ASP A 40 1.78 1.91 2.57
CA ASP A 40 2.71 2.63 3.43
C ASP A 40 4.09 2.62 2.77
N THR A 41 4.68 3.79 2.64
CA THR A 41 5.91 4.02 1.89
C THR A 41 6.84 4.94 2.66
N ASP A 42 8.03 4.44 3.01
CA ASP A 42 9.11 5.24 3.57
C ASP A 42 10.34 5.10 2.68
N GLY A 43 10.90 6.22 2.25
CA GLY A 43 12.06 6.20 1.39
C GLY A 43 12.44 7.54 0.78
N GLU A 44 13.19 7.42 -0.32
CA GLU A 44 13.69 8.52 -1.13
C GLU A 44 13.34 8.26 -2.59
N TRP A 45 12.90 9.30 -3.29
CA TRP A 45 12.54 9.23 -4.71
C TRP A 45 12.80 10.55 -5.42
N ASN A 46 12.96 10.47 -6.74
CA ASN A 46 13.01 11.65 -7.60
C ASN A 46 11.63 11.88 -8.23
N GLY A 47 11.24 13.13 -8.43
CA GLY A 47 10.00 13.43 -9.12
C GLY A 47 9.56 14.89 -9.06
N SER A 48 8.42 15.17 -9.68
CA SER A 48 7.80 16.49 -9.63
C SER A 48 7.31 16.85 -8.23
N LYS A 49 7.01 18.13 -8.00
CA LYS A 49 6.37 18.59 -6.77
C LYS A 49 5.06 17.83 -6.55
N ASN A 50 4.87 17.28 -5.35
CA ASN A 50 3.73 16.44 -4.94
C ASN A 50 3.66 15.05 -5.61
N SER A 51 4.74 14.58 -6.24
CA SER A 51 4.84 13.17 -6.63
C SER A 51 5.15 12.30 -5.41
N TYR A 52 4.73 11.04 -5.48
CA TYR A 52 5.02 10.03 -4.46
C TYR A 52 5.99 8.97 -5.00
N MET A 53 6.53 8.17 -4.08
CA MET A 53 7.35 7.02 -4.41
C MET A 53 6.54 6.02 -5.26
N SER A 54 7.02 5.67 -6.46
CA SER A 54 6.31 4.73 -7.34
C SER A 54 6.54 3.31 -6.84
N VAL A 55 5.46 2.61 -6.50
CA VAL A 55 5.48 1.22 -6.08
C VAL A 55 4.28 0.52 -6.69
N ALA A 56 4.55 -0.57 -7.40
CA ALA A 56 3.54 -1.50 -7.89
C ALA A 56 3.46 -2.70 -6.95
N TYR A 57 2.26 -2.99 -6.45
CA TYR A 57 1.95 -4.14 -5.62
C TYR A 57 1.13 -5.13 -6.42
N THR A 58 1.54 -6.39 -6.44
CA THR A 58 0.73 -7.50 -6.93
C THR A 58 0.22 -8.29 -5.73
N ILE A 59 -1.10 -8.44 -5.63
CA ILE A 59 -1.78 -9.14 -4.54
C ILE A 59 -2.44 -10.38 -5.14
N GLU A 60 -1.87 -11.56 -4.88
CA GLU A 60 -2.49 -12.84 -5.17
C GLU A 60 -3.41 -13.22 -4.01
N VAL A 61 -4.67 -13.53 -4.29
CA VAL A 61 -5.65 -13.95 -3.30
C VAL A 61 -5.76 -15.47 -3.32
N MET A 62 -5.56 -16.09 -2.15
CA MET A 62 -5.63 -17.53 -1.98
C MET A 62 -6.76 -17.90 -1.01
N GLU A 63 -7.61 -18.83 -1.43
CA GLU A 63 -8.69 -19.40 -0.62
C GLU A 63 -8.56 -20.92 -0.60
N GLY A 64 -8.54 -21.53 0.59
CA GLY A 64 -8.34 -22.97 0.73
C GLY A 64 -7.06 -23.49 0.07
N GLY A 65 -5.99 -22.67 0.05
CA GLY A 65 -4.70 -23.02 -0.56
C GLY A 65 -4.65 -22.91 -2.09
N LYS A 66 -5.67 -22.36 -2.74
CA LYS A 66 -5.72 -22.14 -4.20
C LYS A 66 -5.81 -20.67 -4.53
N ALA A 67 -5.08 -20.22 -5.55
CA ALA A 67 -5.22 -18.88 -6.07
C ALA A 67 -6.61 -18.68 -6.70
N THR A 68 -7.37 -17.71 -6.20
CA THR A 68 -8.72 -17.37 -6.68
C THR A 68 -8.72 -16.10 -7.55
N GLY A 69 -7.66 -15.30 -7.47
CA GLY A 69 -7.49 -14.13 -8.32
C GLY A 69 -6.21 -13.36 -7.99
N SER A 70 -5.94 -12.33 -8.80
CA SER A 70 -4.83 -11.41 -8.57
C SER A 70 -5.25 -9.99 -8.93
N VAL A 71 -4.74 -9.02 -8.18
CA VAL A 71 -4.88 -7.59 -8.49
C VAL A 71 -3.51 -6.93 -8.47
N THR A 72 -3.29 -5.99 -9.37
CA THR A 72 -2.11 -5.12 -9.34
C THR A 72 -2.54 -3.69 -9.01
N CYS A 73 -1.80 -3.07 -8.11
CA CYS A 73 -2.10 -1.77 -7.53
C CYS A 73 -0.85 -0.90 -7.61
N ASP A 74 -0.99 0.36 -7.98
CA ASP A 74 0.14 1.26 -8.17
C ASP A 74 -0.08 2.56 -7.39
N THR A 75 0.96 3.04 -6.70
CA THR A 75 0.90 4.30 -5.95
C THR A 75 0.71 5.53 -6.85
N SER A 76 0.90 5.41 -8.17
CA SER A 76 0.49 6.46 -9.13
C SER A 76 -1.03 6.65 -9.21
N ALA A 77 -1.83 5.65 -8.81
CA ALA A 77 -3.28 5.70 -8.76
C ALA A 77 -3.81 6.07 -7.35
N THR A 78 -3.04 6.88 -6.62
CA THR A 78 -3.41 7.33 -5.27
C THR A 78 -4.60 8.30 -5.29
N GLU A 79 -5.60 8.04 -4.46
CA GLU A 79 -6.77 8.90 -4.24
C GLU A 79 -6.49 9.98 -3.20
N SER A 80 -5.84 9.58 -2.11
CA SER A 80 -5.51 10.44 -0.98
C SER A 80 -4.22 9.96 -0.31
N ALA A 81 -3.50 10.89 0.30
CA ALA A 81 -2.24 10.63 0.95
C ALA A 81 -2.24 11.26 2.34
N VAL A 82 -1.65 10.57 3.31
CA VAL A 82 -1.33 11.15 4.62
C VAL A 82 0.13 10.87 4.91
N CYS A 83 0.93 11.92 4.96
CA CYS A 83 2.36 11.80 5.15
C CYS A 83 2.78 12.39 6.49
N GLY A 84 3.65 11.69 7.21
CA GLY A 84 4.20 12.15 8.48
C GLY A 84 5.20 13.28 8.27
N SER A 85 6.13 13.10 7.32
CA SER A 85 7.08 14.12 6.89
C SER A 85 7.45 13.92 5.43
N ILE A 86 7.57 15.01 4.67
CA ILE A 86 8.13 15.01 3.31
C ILE A 86 9.10 16.18 3.20
N THR A 87 10.32 15.90 2.76
CA THR A 87 11.29 16.89 2.32
C THR A 87 11.36 16.85 0.80
N ASN A 88 11.40 18.01 0.14
CA ASN A 88 11.67 18.14 -1.29
C ASN A 88 12.75 19.20 -1.52
N ILE A 89 13.91 18.76 -1.99
CA ILE A 89 15.04 19.63 -2.34
C ILE A 89 15.37 19.38 -3.81
N GLY A 90 15.00 20.32 -4.67
CA GLY A 90 15.37 20.26 -6.10
C GLY A 90 14.80 19.06 -6.86
N GLY A 91 13.65 18.52 -6.47
CA GLY A 91 13.04 17.34 -7.10
C GLY A 91 13.51 15.99 -6.54
N HIS A 92 14.40 16.01 -5.55
CA HIS A 92 14.69 14.87 -4.69
C HIS A 92 13.79 14.94 -3.46
N HIS A 93 13.06 13.84 -3.21
CA HIS A 93 12.09 13.72 -2.13
C HIS A 93 12.54 12.65 -1.14
N SER A 94 12.24 12.89 0.13
CA SER A 94 12.34 11.88 1.20
C SER A 94 11.12 12.02 2.10
N GLY A 95 10.51 10.90 2.46
CA GLY A 95 9.35 10.94 3.35
C GLY A 95 8.69 9.61 3.61
N ASP A 96 7.77 9.67 4.56
CA ASP A 96 6.93 8.58 5.06
C ASP A 96 5.45 8.94 4.79
N CYS A 97 4.82 8.15 3.94
CA CYS A 97 3.48 8.38 3.38
C CYS A 97 2.63 7.12 3.37
N GLU A 98 1.41 7.24 3.89
CA GLU A 98 0.32 6.30 3.62
C GLU A 98 -0.56 6.81 2.47
N LEU A 99 -0.72 6.00 1.43
CA LEU A 99 -1.37 6.33 0.17
C LEU A 99 -2.58 5.41 -0.06
N ARG A 100 -3.80 5.97 -0.12
CA ARG A 100 -5.03 5.23 -0.45
C ARG A 100 -5.06 4.91 -1.94
N LEU A 101 -5.12 3.63 -2.30
CA LEU A 101 -5.07 3.15 -3.68
C LEU A 101 -6.49 3.00 -4.25
N ALA A 102 -7.00 4.02 -4.96
CA ALA A 102 -8.41 4.09 -5.39
C ALA A 102 -8.85 2.92 -6.29
N THR A 103 -7.97 2.50 -7.18
CA THR A 103 -8.26 1.48 -8.20
C THR A 103 -7.94 0.06 -7.73
N CYS A 104 -7.34 -0.07 -6.56
CA CYS A 104 -6.94 -1.34 -5.97
C CYS A 104 -8.14 -2.00 -5.29
N LYS A 105 -8.87 -2.84 -6.03
CA LYS A 105 -10.01 -3.60 -5.51
C LYS A 105 -9.70 -5.08 -5.56
N LEU A 106 -9.87 -5.75 -4.42
CA LEU A 106 -9.75 -7.21 -4.38
C LEU A 106 -10.88 -7.85 -5.19
N PRO A 107 -10.65 -9.05 -5.76
CA PRO A 107 -11.67 -9.79 -6.49
C PRO A 107 -12.96 -9.93 -5.68
N ASN A 108 -14.10 -9.69 -6.34
CA ASN A 108 -15.42 -9.93 -5.74
C ASN A 108 -15.61 -11.43 -5.48
N GLY A 109 -16.34 -11.78 -4.41
CA GLY A 109 -16.71 -13.17 -4.13
C GLY A 109 -15.79 -13.91 -3.16
N VAL A 110 -14.76 -13.25 -2.62
CA VAL A 110 -14.00 -13.77 -1.48
C VAL A 110 -14.91 -13.86 -0.26
N THR A 111 -15.18 -15.08 0.22
CA THR A 111 -16.00 -15.32 1.42
C THR A 111 -15.19 -16.00 2.50
N GLY A 112 -15.10 -15.39 3.68
CA GLY A 112 -14.36 -15.95 4.82
C GLY A 112 -12.87 -15.59 4.81
N ALA A 113 -12.06 -16.47 5.39
CA ALA A 113 -10.63 -16.24 5.55
C ALA A 113 -9.87 -16.51 4.25
N VAL A 114 -9.01 -15.57 3.86
CA VAL A 114 -8.11 -15.69 2.72
C VAL A 114 -6.68 -15.43 3.12
N THR A 115 -5.75 -15.95 2.33
CA THR A 115 -4.33 -15.58 2.40
C THR A 115 -4.01 -14.68 1.23
N LEU A 116 -3.47 -13.51 1.53
CA LEU A 116 -3.02 -12.54 0.53
C LEU A 116 -1.51 -12.68 0.43
N LYS A 117 -1.02 -13.03 -0.76
CA LYS A 117 0.40 -13.00 -1.06
C LYS A 117 0.69 -11.74 -1.87
N ILE A 118 1.48 -10.86 -1.29
CA ILE A 118 1.67 -9.50 -1.77
C ILE A 118 3.13 -9.32 -2.13
N THR A 119 3.39 -8.93 -3.38
CA THR A 119 4.74 -8.61 -3.86
C THR A 119 4.79 -7.12 -4.20
N ALA A 120 5.82 -6.40 -3.71
CA ALA A 120 6.03 -5.00 -4.06
C ALA A 120 7.17 -4.87 -5.07
N LYS A 121 7.06 -3.92 -6.00
CA LYS A 121 8.12 -3.55 -6.93
C LYS A 121 8.21 -2.04 -7.03
N THR A 122 9.35 -1.50 -6.64
CA THR A 122 9.64 -0.07 -6.76
C THR A 122 9.84 0.33 -8.22
N GLY A 123 9.34 1.51 -8.58
CA GLY A 123 9.52 2.13 -9.87
C GLY A 123 10.91 2.74 -10.04
N ALA A 124 11.22 3.17 -11.26
CA ALA A 124 12.53 3.73 -11.61
C ALA A 124 12.85 5.06 -10.90
N ASN A 125 11.84 5.73 -10.33
CA ASN A 125 12.03 6.99 -9.63
C ASN A 125 12.45 6.81 -8.17
N VAL A 126 12.42 5.59 -7.63
CA VAL A 126 12.78 5.29 -6.24
C VAL A 126 14.29 5.10 -6.12
N THR A 127 14.92 5.87 -5.25
CA THR A 127 16.37 5.77 -4.97
C THR A 127 16.65 4.91 -3.75
N VAL A 128 15.79 5.01 -2.73
CA VAL A 128 15.87 4.20 -1.50
C VAL A 128 14.46 3.81 -1.07
N ALA A 129 14.22 2.53 -0.82
CA ALA A 129 13.01 2.05 -0.15
C ALA A 129 13.40 1.55 1.24
N ARG A 130 13.02 2.28 2.28
CA ARG A 130 13.27 1.94 3.69
C ARG A 130 12.18 1.02 4.23
N ASN A 131 10.93 1.31 3.89
CA ASN A 131 9.78 0.49 4.24
C ASN A 131 8.76 0.50 3.11
N LEU A 132 8.19 -0.67 2.80
CA LEU A 132 7.02 -0.82 1.95
C LEU A 132 6.05 -1.73 2.69
N SER A 133 4.80 -1.31 2.86
CA SER A 133 3.78 -2.22 3.38
C SER A 133 2.43 -1.96 2.74
N LEU A 134 1.52 -2.94 2.85
CA LEU A 134 0.11 -2.75 2.53
C LEU A 134 -0.75 -2.88 3.79
N ASN A 135 -1.64 -1.93 3.95
CA ASN A 135 -2.65 -1.85 5.00
C ASN A 135 -4.03 -2.03 4.37
N PHE A 136 -4.77 -3.04 4.84
CA PHE A 136 -6.16 -3.27 4.47
C PHE A 136 -7.05 -2.68 5.56
N ARG A 137 -7.95 -1.77 5.18
CA ARG A 137 -8.72 -0.97 6.15
C ARG A 137 -10.20 -0.93 5.81
N VAL A 138 -11.05 -0.75 6.82
CA VAL A 138 -12.48 -0.45 6.65
C VAL A 138 -12.89 0.78 7.44
N ASP A 139 -13.81 1.54 6.89
CA ASP A 139 -14.42 2.68 7.57
C ASP A 139 -15.36 2.25 8.71
#